data_AF-A0A101HXC7-F1
#
_entry.id   AF-A0A101HXC7-F1
#
_cell.length_a   1.000
_cell.length_b   1.000
_cell.length_c   1.000
_cell.angle_alpha   90.00
_cell.angle_beta   90.00
_cell.angle_gamma   90.00
#
_symmetry.space_group_name_H-M   'P 1'
#
loop_
_entity.id
_entity.type
_entity.pdbx_description
1 polymer ?
#
loop_
_entity_poly.entity_id
_entity_poly.type
_entity_poly.pdbx_seq_one_letter_code
_entity_poly.pdbx_strand_id
1 'polypeptide(L)'
;MNEKLYSVLFVFILTTVFVLCLAGINALASGTIERNERLEFQRSLIYVFELWEGADSPPDEEVQKLYSSRIKEVEGAQTVYVVEKDGTREFAFTVQSAGLWGTITALVAVDESGSRITGIDFVSHSETPGLGGRIDEESFKEQFRGELISSDSSARVAVVSGQDTASKDDSLIIATYVIILDIVLKAYLPSISKALGPYVGLIITNCIIMGRAEAFAQSHGPVLSFIDGISAGIGYSLILLAVAFIRELLGFGTLFGLRVMPEGFTPWVIMIMAPSAFFILGAIIWIARTPIVKKK
;
A
#
# COMPACT_ATOMS: atom_id res chain seq x y z
N MET A 1 -38.02 11.34 16.14
CA MET A 1 -37.06 11.48 15.01
C MET A 1 -37.14 10.19 14.21
N ASN A 2 -37.36 10.23 12.89
CA ASN A 2 -37.44 9.02 12.06
C ASN A 2 -36.20 8.14 12.34
N GLU A 3 -36.35 6.84 12.60
CA GLU A 3 -35.21 5.93 12.83
C GLU A 3 -34.15 6.05 11.74
N LYS A 4 -34.59 6.33 10.51
CA LYS A 4 -33.73 6.62 9.34
C LYS A 4 -32.82 7.84 9.57
N LEU A 5 -33.37 8.91 10.16
CA LEU A 5 -32.62 10.13 10.44
C LEU A 5 -31.68 9.93 11.63
N TYR A 6 -32.06 9.14 12.63
CA TYR A 6 -31.19 8.81 13.76
C TYR A 6 -29.96 8.01 13.32
N SER A 7 -30.12 6.93 12.55
CA SER A 7 -28.97 6.14 12.08
C SER A 7 -28.04 6.94 11.17
N VAL A 8 -28.60 7.78 10.28
CA VAL A 8 -27.79 8.63 9.39
C VAL A 8 -27.03 9.69 10.19
N LEU A 9 -27.70 10.36 11.14
CA LEU A 9 -27.08 11.39 11.97
C LEU A 9 -26.03 10.79 12.93
N PHE A 10 -26.31 9.63 13.51
CA PHE A 10 -25.38 8.91 14.38
C PHE A 10 -24.11 8.49 13.63
N VAL A 11 -24.25 7.85 12.46
CA VAL A 11 -23.10 7.45 11.63
C VAL A 11 -22.33 8.68 11.14
N PHE A 12 -23.02 9.76 10.78
CA PHE A 12 -22.37 11.00 10.35
C PHE A 12 -21.55 11.64 11.49
N ILE A 13 -22.11 11.72 12.71
CA ILE A 13 -21.40 12.26 13.87
C ILE A 13 -20.22 11.36 14.24
N LEU A 14 -20.43 10.05 14.33
CA LEU A 14 -19.39 9.09 14.66
C LEU A 14 -18.23 9.16 13.65
N THR A 15 -18.55 9.14 12.36
CA THR A 15 -17.55 9.23 11.28
C THR A 15 -16.81 10.56 11.34
N THR A 16 -17.51 11.68 11.57
CA THR A 16 -16.89 13.00 11.68
C THR A 16 -15.90 13.06 12.85
N VAL A 17 -16.27 12.52 14.02
CA VAL A 17 -15.40 12.49 15.19
C VAL A 17 -14.15 11.64 14.94
N PHE A 18 -14.30 10.42 14.40
CA PHE A 18 -13.17 9.55 14.11
C PHE A 18 -12.26 10.10 13.03
N VAL A 19 -12.83 10.67 11.96
CA VAL A 19 -12.05 11.30 10.87
C VAL A 19 -11.28 12.51 11.40
N LEU A 20 -11.90 13.38 12.20
CA LEU A 20 -11.21 14.53 12.78
C LEU A 20 -10.09 14.11 13.75
N CYS A 21 -10.33 13.07 14.55
CA CYS A 21 -9.33 12.54 15.47
C CYS A 21 -8.13 11.95 14.70
N LEU A 22 -8.38 11.07 13.72
CA LEU A 22 -7.33 10.49 12.87
C LEU A 22 -6.60 11.56 12.06
N ALA A 23 -7.32 12.53 11.51
CA ALA A 23 -6.73 13.64 10.78
C ALA A 23 -5.85 14.51 11.68
N GLY A 24 -6.27 14.77 12.93
CA GLY A 24 -5.48 15.51 13.91
C GLY A 24 -4.20 14.77 14.29
N ILE A 25 -4.30 13.46 14.59
CA ILE A 25 -3.13 12.63 14.90
C ILE A 25 -2.19 12.55 13.70
N ASN A 26 -2.72 12.34 12.50
CA ASN A 26 -1.92 12.30 11.27
C ASN A 26 -1.27 13.66 10.97
N ALA A 27 -1.97 14.77 11.19
CA ALA A 27 -1.40 16.10 10.99
C ALA A 27 -0.21 16.35 11.93
N LEU A 28 -0.33 15.95 13.20
CA LEU A 28 0.76 16.07 14.19
C LEU A 28 1.92 15.12 13.88
N ALA A 29 1.64 13.92 13.36
CA ALA A 29 2.65 12.90 13.08
C ALA A 29 3.32 13.07 11.70
N SER A 30 2.64 13.69 10.72
CA SER A 30 3.06 13.74 9.32
C SER A 30 4.47 14.30 9.13
N GLY A 31 4.82 15.39 9.81
CA GLY A 31 6.17 15.97 9.71
C GLY A 31 7.28 15.04 10.22
N THR A 32 7.00 14.22 11.24
CA THR A 32 7.95 13.22 11.74
C THR A 32 8.03 12.03 10.79
N ILE A 33 6.90 11.57 10.24
CA ILE A 33 6.84 10.47 9.27
C ILE A 33 7.64 10.83 8.02
N GLU A 34 7.42 12.01 7.45
CA GLU A 34 8.13 12.47 6.24
C GLU A 34 9.64 12.57 6.48
N ARG A 35 10.06 13.04 7.67
CA ARG A 35 11.48 13.09 8.05
C ARG A 35 12.09 11.68 8.13
N ASN A 36 11.39 10.74 8.76
CA ASN A 36 11.86 9.37 8.92
C ASN A 36 11.90 8.64 7.57
N GLU A 37 10.87 8.78 6.73
CA GLU A 37 10.84 8.21 5.37
C GLU A 37 11.99 8.74 4.52
N ARG A 38 12.27 10.05 4.60
CA ARG A 38 13.43 10.65 3.92
C ARG A 38 14.75 10.07 4.41
N LEU A 39 14.92 9.90 5.72
CA LEU A 39 16.14 9.33 6.29
C LEU A 39 16.33 7.87 5.88
N GLU A 40 15.27 7.07 5.89
CA GLU A 40 15.30 5.67 5.46
C GLU A 40 15.61 5.54 3.96
N PHE A 41 15.07 6.43 3.13
CA PHE A 41 15.43 6.48 1.72
C PHE A 41 16.91 6.84 1.50
N GLN A 42 17.43 7.80 2.25
CA GLN A 42 18.86 8.16 2.22
C GLN A 42 19.75 7.01 2.70
N ARG A 43 19.33 6.26 3.72
CA ARG A 43 20.00 5.02 4.15
C ARG A 43 20.04 3.97 3.05
N SER A 44 18.91 3.76 2.38
CA SER A 44 18.80 2.82 1.26
C SER A 44 19.82 3.20 0.17
N LEU A 45 19.93 4.48 -0.18
CA LEU A 45 20.94 4.96 -1.14
C LEU A 45 22.38 4.71 -0.69
N ILE A 46 22.68 4.96 0.59
CA ILE A 46 24.02 4.70 1.15
C ILE A 46 24.36 3.21 1.12
N TYR A 47 23.38 2.34 1.40
CA TYR A 47 23.53 0.89 1.34
C TYR A 47 23.77 0.41 -0.10
N VAL A 48 22.94 0.85 -1.05
CA VAL A 48 23.00 0.41 -2.45
C VAL A 48 24.30 0.88 -3.13
N PHE A 49 24.84 2.04 -2.74
CA PHE A 49 26.16 2.53 -3.21
C PHE A 49 27.35 2.04 -2.37
N GLU A 50 27.13 1.19 -1.35
CA GLU A 50 28.17 0.72 -0.44
C GLU A 50 29.06 1.87 0.10
N LEU A 51 28.44 2.94 0.60
CA LEU A 51 29.14 4.13 1.11
C LEU A 51 29.43 4.05 2.62
N TRP A 52 29.11 2.91 3.25
CA TRP A 52 29.26 2.66 4.67
C TRP A 52 29.93 1.32 4.92
N GLU A 53 30.98 1.31 5.74
CA GLU A 53 31.79 0.11 6.05
C GLU A 53 31.50 -0.47 7.45
N GLY A 54 30.57 0.12 8.21
CA GLY A 54 30.19 -0.39 9.54
C GLY A 54 29.29 -1.63 9.44
N ALA A 55 29.36 -2.50 10.46
CA ALA A 55 28.57 -3.72 10.52
C ALA A 55 27.06 -3.49 10.69
N ASP A 56 26.68 -2.32 11.21
CA ASP A 56 25.29 -1.91 11.43
C ASP A 56 24.93 -0.70 10.57
N SER A 57 23.63 -0.45 10.35
CA SER A 57 23.15 0.72 9.61
C SER A 57 23.67 2.04 10.21
N PRO A 58 24.08 3.02 9.37
CA PRO A 58 24.67 4.26 9.84
C PRO A 58 23.69 5.08 10.70
N PRO A 59 24.19 5.79 11.74
CA PRO A 59 23.39 6.71 12.55
C PRO A 59 22.76 7.82 11.70
N ASP A 60 21.58 8.31 12.11
CA ASP A 60 20.80 9.33 11.37
C ASP A 60 21.65 10.56 10.96
N GLU A 61 22.57 10.99 11.83
CA GLU A 61 23.40 12.17 11.59
C GLU A 61 24.47 11.93 10.52
N GLU A 62 25.02 10.71 10.45
CA GLU A 62 26.01 10.34 9.44
C GLU A 62 25.37 10.09 8.09
N VAL A 63 24.14 9.55 8.07
CA VAL A 63 23.33 9.41 6.85
C VAL A 63 23.21 10.75 6.14
N GLN A 64 22.85 11.81 6.86
CA GLN A 64 22.71 13.14 6.27
C GLN A 64 24.03 13.71 5.77
N LYS A 65 25.14 13.47 6.49
CA LYS A 65 26.48 13.92 6.07
C LYS A 65 26.95 13.20 4.81
N LEU A 66 26.79 11.88 4.74
CA LEU A 66 27.18 11.08 3.57
C LEU A 66 26.32 11.44 2.37
N TYR A 67 25.00 11.54 2.56
CA TYR A 67 24.08 11.94 1.50
C TYR A 67 24.45 13.29 0.89
N SER A 68 24.57 14.33 1.72
CA SER A 68 24.84 15.70 1.23
C SER A 68 26.24 15.90 0.64
N SER A 69 27.22 15.07 1.02
CA SER A 69 28.61 15.21 0.55
C SER A 69 28.93 14.35 -0.67
N ARG A 70 28.33 13.16 -0.81
CA ARG A 70 28.69 12.18 -1.84
C ARG A 70 27.64 12.02 -2.92
N ILE A 71 26.35 12.17 -2.60
CA ILE A 71 25.25 11.85 -3.51
C ILE A 71 24.74 13.13 -4.17
N LYS A 72 24.69 13.13 -5.50
CA LYS A 72 24.12 14.21 -6.31
C LYS A 72 22.83 13.75 -6.95
N GLU A 73 21.81 14.60 -6.84
CA GLU A 73 20.50 14.37 -7.47
C GLU A 73 20.48 15.02 -8.85
N VAL A 74 20.10 14.25 -9.86
CA VAL A 74 19.91 14.74 -11.23
C VAL A 74 18.44 14.53 -11.58
N GLU A 75 17.70 15.63 -11.66
CA GLU A 75 16.30 15.63 -12.06
C GLU A 75 16.17 15.59 -13.59
N GLY A 76 15.47 14.58 -14.10
CA GLY A 76 15.16 14.40 -15.52
C GLY A 76 13.74 13.85 -15.71
N ALA A 77 13.56 12.90 -16.63
CA ALA A 77 12.28 12.16 -16.75
C ALA A 77 12.00 11.26 -15.53
N GLN A 78 13.06 10.82 -14.86
CA GLN A 78 13.07 10.16 -13.55
C GLN A 78 14.23 10.75 -12.74
N THR A 79 14.09 10.82 -11.42
CA THR A 79 15.18 11.26 -10.54
C THR A 79 16.25 10.18 -10.48
N VAL A 80 17.49 10.55 -10.81
CA VAL A 80 18.65 9.66 -10.74
C VAL A 80 19.62 10.21 -9.70
N TYR A 81 20.09 9.33 -8.83
CA TYR A 81 21.09 9.62 -7.80
C TYR A 81 22.46 9.18 -8.33
N VAL A 82 23.46 10.04 -8.21
CA VAL A 82 24.80 9.80 -8.76
C VAL A 82 25.83 9.89 -7.66
N VAL A 83 26.73 8.91 -7.60
CA VAL A 83 27.90 8.95 -6.72
C VAL A 83 29.18 8.77 -7.53
N GLU A 84 30.25 9.41 -7.08
CA GLU A 84 31.60 9.22 -7.62
C GLU A 84 32.43 8.50 -6.56
N LYS A 85 32.77 7.24 -6.85
CA LYS A 85 33.50 6.32 -5.97
C LYS A 85 34.71 5.79 -6.73
N ASP A 86 35.90 5.96 -6.15
CA ASP A 86 37.18 5.47 -6.69
C ASP A 86 37.48 5.84 -8.16
N GLY A 87 37.00 7.00 -8.60
CA GLY A 87 37.18 7.50 -9.97
C GLY A 87 36.18 6.96 -11.00
N THR A 88 35.23 6.14 -10.57
CA THR A 88 34.09 5.63 -11.36
C THR A 88 32.78 6.24 -10.90
N ARG A 89 31.83 6.43 -11.83
CA ARG A 89 30.50 6.94 -11.51
C ARG A 89 29.51 5.81 -11.42
N GLU A 90 28.70 5.80 -10.37
CA GLU A 90 27.56 4.91 -10.23
C GLU A 90 26.25 5.70 -10.20
N PHE A 91 25.19 5.07 -10.69
CA PHE A 91 23.88 5.67 -10.84
C PHE A 91 22.84 4.82 -10.11
N ALA A 92 21.96 5.44 -9.33
CA ALA A 92 20.82 4.75 -8.72
C ALA A 92 19.49 5.40 -9.12
N PHE A 93 18.48 4.57 -9.32
CA PHE A 93 17.13 5.01 -9.67
C PHE A 93 16.10 4.05 -9.08
N THR A 94 14.87 4.54 -8.94
CA THR A 94 13.76 3.75 -8.41
C THR A 94 13.03 3.02 -9.54
N VAL A 95 12.76 1.74 -9.32
CA VAL A 95 11.99 0.88 -10.22
C VAL A 95 10.74 0.42 -9.49
N GLN A 96 9.59 0.62 -10.13
CA GLN A 96 8.30 0.17 -9.60
C GLN A 96 7.84 -1.07 -10.37
N SER A 97 7.38 -2.07 -9.63
CA SER A 97 6.83 -3.31 -10.18
C SER A 97 5.55 -3.70 -9.45
N ALA A 98 4.69 -4.47 -10.12
CA ALA A 98 3.47 -4.98 -9.51
C ALA A 98 3.77 -6.22 -8.63
N GLY A 99 3.49 -6.12 -7.33
CA GLY A 99 3.46 -7.25 -6.41
C GLY A 99 2.08 -7.91 -6.31
N LEU A 100 1.91 -8.82 -5.35
CA LEU A 100 0.64 -9.50 -5.07
C LEU A 100 -0.34 -8.60 -4.30
N TRP A 101 0.17 -7.85 -3.32
CA TRP A 101 -0.64 -7.03 -2.42
C TRP A 101 -0.48 -5.51 -2.64
N GLY A 102 0.42 -5.11 -3.53
CA GLY A 102 0.69 -3.70 -3.83
C GLY A 102 1.87 -3.52 -4.76
N THR A 103 2.22 -2.26 -5.04
CA THR A 103 3.41 -1.92 -5.82
C THR A 103 4.67 -2.13 -4.98
N ILE A 104 5.65 -2.83 -5.55
CA ILE A 104 6.99 -2.97 -4.98
C ILE A 104 7.86 -1.89 -5.62
N THR A 105 8.45 -1.02 -4.81
CA THR A 105 9.41 -0.01 -5.23
C THR A 105 10.79 -0.44 -4.77
N ALA A 106 11.64 -0.79 -5.74
CA ALA A 106 13.05 -1.10 -5.53
C ALA A 106 13.90 0.12 -5.90
N LEU A 107 15.01 0.29 -5.21
CA LEU A 107 16.09 1.20 -5.53
C LEU A 107 17.24 0.37 -6.07
N VAL A 108 17.67 0.63 -7.30
CA VAL A 108 18.69 -0.15 -8.00
C VAL A 108 19.86 0.79 -8.32
N ALA A 109 21.08 0.43 -7.92
CA ALA A 109 22.30 1.07 -8.40
C ALA A 109 22.95 0.25 -9.49
N VAL A 110 23.54 0.96 -10.45
CA VAL A 110 24.23 0.43 -11.60
C VAL A 110 25.57 1.12 -11.82
N ASP A 111 26.46 0.43 -12.49
CA ASP A 111 27.77 0.93 -12.87
C ASP A 111 27.69 2.05 -13.93
N GLU A 112 28.83 2.69 -14.24
CA GLU A 112 28.89 3.79 -15.21
C GLU A 112 28.35 3.41 -16.60
N SER A 113 28.51 2.13 -16.96
CA SER A 113 28.07 1.58 -18.24
C SER A 113 26.58 1.21 -18.26
N GLY A 114 25.89 1.22 -17.12
CA GLY A 114 24.51 0.77 -16.96
C GLY A 114 24.30 -0.70 -17.32
N SER A 115 25.37 -1.50 -17.31
CA SER A 115 25.34 -2.91 -17.72
C SER A 115 25.29 -3.86 -16.52
N ARG A 116 25.68 -3.40 -15.33
CA ARG A 116 25.75 -4.22 -14.12
C ARG A 116 25.05 -3.55 -12.94
N ILE A 117 24.40 -4.36 -12.12
CA ILE A 117 23.81 -3.93 -10.86
C ILE A 117 24.91 -3.91 -9.80
N THR A 118 25.14 -2.76 -9.17
CA THR A 118 26.08 -2.62 -8.03
C THR A 118 25.39 -2.84 -6.69
N GLY A 119 24.09 -2.56 -6.61
CA GLY A 119 23.28 -2.84 -5.43
C GLY A 119 21.78 -2.76 -5.67
N ILE A 120 21.00 -3.37 -4.80
CA ILE A 120 19.54 -3.27 -4.79
C ILE A 120 19.00 -3.18 -3.36
N ASP A 121 17.99 -2.35 -3.15
CA ASP A 121 17.24 -2.31 -1.90
C ASP A 121 15.75 -2.10 -2.17
N PHE A 122 14.88 -2.53 -1.25
CA PHE A 122 13.44 -2.42 -1.39
C PHE A 122 12.91 -1.30 -0.50
N VAL A 123 12.60 -0.17 -1.11
CA VAL A 123 12.20 1.05 -0.41
C VAL A 123 10.77 0.94 0.10
N SER A 124 9.87 0.31 -0.64
CA SER A 124 8.47 0.16 -0.24
C SER A 124 7.83 -1.08 -0.86
N HIS A 125 7.12 -1.87 -0.06
CA HIS A 125 6.26 -2.95 -0.52
C HIS A 125 5.20 -3.29 0.54
N SER A 126 4.20 -4.10 0.17
CA SER A 126 3.18 -4.61 1.10
C SER A 126 3.05 -6.13 1.06
N GLU A 127 4.09 -6.82 0.60
CA GLU A 127 4.15 -8.28 0.52
C GLU A 127 4.08 -8.98 1.89
N THR A 128 3.60 -10.23 1.88
CA THR A 128 3.47 -11.04 3.09
C THR A 128 4.85 -11.39 3.67
N PRO A 129 5.16 -11.02 4.92
CA PRO A 129 6.48 -11.31 5.48
C PRO A 129 6.72 -12.82 5.63
N GLY A 130 7.98 -13.25 5.43
CA GLY A 130 8.33 -14.67 5.36
C GLY A 130 7.97 -15.39 4.04
N LEU A 131 7.21 -14.74 3.15
CA LEU A 131 6.94 -15.19 1.79
C LEU A 131 7.49 -14.18 0.77
N GLY A 132 6.66 -13.24 0.32
CA GLY A 132 7.07 -12.18 -0.60
C GLY A 132 7.89 -11.08 0.08
N GLY A 133 7.75 -10.90 1.40
CA GLY A 133 8.55 -9.95 2.18
C GLY A 133 10.00 -10.41 2.42
N ARG A 134 10.39 -11.61 1.97
CA ARG A 134 11.79 -12.07 2.03
C ARG A 134 12.75 -11.25 1.16
N ILE A 135 12.20 -10.41 0.28
CA ILE A 135 12.97 -9.46 -0.52
C ILE A 135 13.76 -8.46 0.33
N ASP A 136 13.32 -8.20 1.57
CA ASP A 136 14.05 -7.34 2.52
C ASP A 136 15.28 -8.03 3.15
N GLU A 137 15.41 -9.36 3.03
CA GLU A 137 16.55 -10.11 3.59
C GLU A 137 17.84 -9.81 2.82
N GLU A 138 18.95 -9.60 3.53
CA GLU A 138 20.26 -9.32 2.92
C GLU A 138 20.70 -10.44 1.96
N SER A 139 20.48 -11.70 2.34
CA SER A 139 20.76 -12.86 1.48
C SER A 139 20.03 -12.82 0.13
N PHE A 140 18.87 -12.16 0.06
CA PHE A 140 18.13 -11.97 -1.17
C PHE A 140 18.66 -10.77 -1.96
N LYS A 141 19.03 -9.67 -1.31
CA LYS A 141 19.56 -8.47 -1.97
C LYS A 141 20.92 -8.72 -2.62
N GLU A 142 21.80 -9.44 -1.91
CA GLU A 142 23.16 -9.73 -2.36
C GLU A 142 23.21 -10.59 -3.64
N GLN A 143 22.16 -11.37 -3.93
CA GLN A 143 22.12 -12.19 -5.16
C GLN A 143 22.13 -11.35 -6.45
N PHE A 144 21.80 -10.05 -6.36
CA PHE A 144 21.76 -9.15 -7.50
C PHE A 144 23.04 -8.32 -7.66
N ARG A 145 23.96 -8.32 -6.68
CA ARG A 145 25.22 -7.58 -6.80
C ARG A 145 26.13 -8.23 -7.84
N GLY A 146 26.56 -7.43 -8.82
CA GLY A 146 27.44 -7.86 -9.91
C GLY A 146 26.74 -8.51 -11.11
N GLU A 147 25.42 -8.71 -11.04
CA GLU A 147 24.63 -9.30 -12.12
C GLU A 147 24.52 -8.37 -13.34
N LEU A 148 24.50 -8.98 -14.52
CA LEU A 148 24.33 -8.28 -15.79
C LEU A 148 22.85 -7.94 -16.02
N ILE A 149 22.57 -6.72 -16.48
CA ILE A 149 21.22 -6.28 -16.82
C ILE A 149 20.85 -6.86 -18.19
N SER A 150 20.28 -8.07 -18.18
CA SER A 150 19.80 -8.76 -19.38
C SER A 150 18.32 -8.46 -19.65
N SER A 151 17.98 -8.28 -20.92
CA SER A 151 16.64 -7.91 -21.44
C SER A 151 15.71 -9.13 -21.58
N ASP A 152 15.58 -9.98 -20.56
CA ASP A 152 14.65 -11.12 -20.65
C ASP A 152 13.61 -11.12 -19.51
N SER A 153 12.34 -11.21 -19.90
CA SER A 153 11.17 -10.82 -19.10
C SER A 153 10.16 -11.95 -18.97
N SER A 154 10.55 -13.05 -18.32
CA SER A 154 9.62 -14.16 -18.08
C SER A 154 9.91 -14.96 -16.80
N ALA A 155 9.25 -14.61 -15.70
CA ALA A 155 8.84 -15.58 -14.67
C ALA A 155 7.75 -14.97 -13.75
N ARG A 156 6.60 -15.64 -13.63
CA ARG A 156 5.58 -15.37 -12.60
C ARG A 156 5.30 -16.68 -11.87
N VAL A 157 5.34 -16.67 -10.55
CA VAL A 157 4.89 -17.78 -9.69
C VAL A 157 3.80 -17.27 -8.75
N ALA A 158 2.69 -17.99 -8.68
CA ALA A 158 1.57 -17.73 -7.77
C ALA A 158 1.71 -18.59 -6.51
N VAL A 159 1.36 -18.04 -5.35
CA VAL A 159 1.25 -18.76 -4.06
C VAL A 159 -0.14 -18.51 -3.47
N VAL A 160 -0.81 -19.58 -3.06
CA VAL A 160 -2.10 -19.61 -2.35
C VAL A 160 -1.83 -19.77 -0.85
N SER A 161 -2.48 -18.97 0.01
CA SER A 161 -2.37 -19.08 1.48
C SER A 161 -3.65 -19.68 2.11
N GLY A 162 -3.47 -20.43 3.20
CA GLY A 162 -4.53 -20.99 4.06
C GLY A 162 -4.68 -20.21 5.38
N GLN A 163 -5.88 -20.25 5.96
CA GLN A 163 -6.31 -19.55 7.20
C GLN A 163 -6.38 -20.50 8.40
N ASP A 164 -6.20 -19.96 9.60
CA ASP A 164 -6.71 -20.51 10.87
C ASP A 164 -7.25 -19.42 11.81
N THR A 165 -8.16 -19.85 12.69
CA THR A 165 -9.25 -19.11 13.37
C THR A 165 -8.92 -18.51 14.75
N ALA A 166 -9.53 -17.37 15.11
CA ALA A 166 -9.82 -17.01 16.52
C ALA A 166 -10.97 -15.99 16.65
N SER A 167 -11.89 -16.26 17.59
CA SER A 167 -12.97 -15.38 18.12
C SER A 167 -12.40 -14.42 19.19
N LYS A 168 -13.03 -13.34 19.69
CA LYS A 168 -14.45 -12.96 19.83
C LYS A 168 -14.50 -11.47 20.25
N ASP A 169 -15.51 -10.72 19.81
CA ASP A 169 -16.03 -9.42 20.32
C ASP A 169 -15.13 -8.16 20.34
N ASP A 170 -13.80 -8.24 20.23
CA ASP A 170 -12.91 -7.05 20.24
C ASP A 170 -12.55 -6.49 18.85
N SER A 171 -13.02 -7.12 17.77
CA SER A 171 -12.51 -6.97 16.39
C SER A 171 -12.48 -5.53 15.86
N LEU A 172 -13.56 -4.75 16.05
CA LEU A 172 -13.63 -3.35 15.60
C LEU A 172 -12.80 -2.38 16.46
N ILE A 173 -12.68 -2.69 17.75
CA ILE A 173 -11.87 -1.91 18.70
C ILE A 173 -10.39 -2.16 18.43
N ILE A 174 -10.01 -3.43 18.20
CA ILE A 174 -8.67 -3.85 17.79
C ILE A 174 -8.28 -3.17 16.49
N ALA A 175 -9.13 -3.19 15.45
CA ALA A 175 -8.81 -2.54 14.18
C ALA A 175 -8.48 -1.04 14.35
N THR A 176 -9.25 -0.33 15.17
CA THR A 176 -9.01 1.10 15.45
C THR A 176 -7.71 1.32 16.24
N TYR A 177 -7.47 0.50 17.25
CA TYR A 177 -6.26 0.57 18.07
C TYR A 177 -4.99 0.23 17.26
N VAL A 178 -5.07 -0.77 16.38
CA VAL A 178 -3.99 -1.19 15.49
C VAL A 178 -3.68 -0.12 14.45
N ILE A 179 -4.68 0.61 13.93
CA ILE A 179 -4.45 1.77 13.05
C ILE A 179 -3.71 2.89 13.80
N ILE A 180 -4.12 3.19 15.04
CA ILE A 180 -3.44 4.21 15.86
C ILE A 180 -2.00 3.77 16.16
N LEU A 181 -1.80 2.50 16.52
CA LEU A 181 -0.48 1.92 16.76
C LEU A 181 0.40 2.01 15.51
N ASP A 182 -0.13 1.70 14.33
CA ASP A 182 0.60 1.79 13.06
C ASP A 182 1.09 3.22 12.79
N ILE A 183 0.24 4.23 13.00
CA ILE A 183 0.63 5.64 12.86
C ILE A 183 1.72 6.02 13.87
N VAL A 184 1.61 5.56 15.12
CA VAL A 184 2.62 5.81 16.16
C VAL A 184 3.94 5.10 15.83
N LEU A 185 3.90 3.85 15.35
CA LEU A 185 5.09 3.11 14.96
C LEU A 185 5.76 3.76 13.75
N LYS A 186 5.02 4.24 12.74
CA LYS A 186 5.58 5.02 11.63
C LYS A 186 6.32 6.27 12.11
N ALA A 187 5.81 6.92 13.16
CA ALA A 187 6.39 8.13 13.71
C ALA A 187 7.63 7.89 14.58
N TYR A 188 7.66 6.84 15.41
CA TYR A 188 8.71 6.64 16.40
C TYR A 188 9.67 5.47 16.09
N LEU A 189 9.23 4.44 15.38
CA LEU A 189 9.97 3.20 15.11
C LEU A 189 9.71 2.72 13.66
N PRO A 190 10.23 3.44 12.65
CA PRO A 190 9.92 3.21 11.24
C PRO A 190 10.36 1.83 10.74
N SER A 191 11.49 1.31 11.23
CA SER A 191 11.98 -0.05 10.88
C SER A 191 10.99 -1.14 11.28
N ILE A 192 10.39 -1.02 12.47
CA ILE A 192 9.38 -1.95 12.97
C ILE A 192 8.06 -1.76 12.21
N SER A 193 7.68 -0.52 11.91
CA SER A 193 6.45 -0.25 11.14
C SER A 193 6.50 -0.85 9.74
N LYS A 194 7.65 -0.84 9.06
CA LYS A 194 7.79 -1.42 7.72
C LYS A 194 7.53 -2.93 7.72
N ALA A 195 8.05 -3.64 8.73
CA ALA A 195 7.80 -5.06 8.92
C ALA A 195 6.35 -5.37 9.34
N LEU A 196 5.73 -4.51 10.15
CA LEU A 196 4.37 -4.70 10.67
C LEU A 196 3.24 -4.16 9.77
N GLY A 197 3.54 -3.26 8.83
CA GLY A 197 2.57 -2.60 7.96
C GLY A 197 1.69 -3.57 7.16
N PRO A 198 2.25 -4.63 6.52
CA PRO A 198 1.45 -5.65 5.86
C PRO A 198 0.52 -6.41 6.83
N TYR A 199 0.99 -6.66 8.06
CA TYR A 199 0.18 -7.32 9.09
C TYR A 199 -0.95 -6.42 9.57
N VAL A 200 -0.73 -5.12 9.71
CA VAL A 200 -1.77 -4.16 10.10
C VAL A 200 -2.95 -4.20 9.12
N GLY A 201 -2.69 -4.20 7.81
CA GLY A 201 -3.75 -4.29 6.79
C GLY A 201 -4.52 -5.62 6.84
N LEU A 202 -3.83 -6.74 7.02
CA LEU A 202 -4.45 -8.07 7.17
C LEU A 202 -5.27 -8.18 8.46
N ILE A 203 -4.80 -7.58 9.55
CA ILE A 203 -5.51 -7.51 10.83
C ILE A 203 -6.80 -6.71 10.64
N ILE A 204 -6.72 -5.49 10.06
CA ILE A 204 -7.90 -4.63 9.87
C ILE A 204 -8.96 -5.32 9.01
N THR A 205 -8.56 -5.91 7.89
CA THR A 205 -9.50 -6.55 6.95
C THR A 205 -10.15 -7.80 7.54
N ASN A 206 -9.38 -8.65 8.24
CA ASN A 206 -9.92 -9.82 8.94
C ASN A 206 -10.91 -9.40 10.03
N CYS A 207 -10.54 -8.42 10.86
CA CYS A 207 -11.38 -7.93 11.95
C CYS A 207 -12.72 -7.35 11.48
N ILE A 208 -12.76 -6.67 10.32
CA ILE A 208 -14.00 -6.11 9.76
C ILE A 208 -14.95 -7.22 9.28
N ILE A 209 -14.42 -8.22 8.56
CA ILE A 209 -15.22 -9.33 8.03
C ILE A 209 -15.73 -10.20 9.19
N MET A 210 -14.84 -10.54 10.13
CA MET A 210 -15.19 -11.29 11.34
C MET A 210 -16.24 -10.54 12.17
N GLY A 211 -16.07 -9.24 12.40
CA GLY A 211 -17.01 -8.43 13.18
C GLY A 211 -18.43 -8.39 12.59
N ARG A 212 -18.57 -8.39 11.26
CA ARG A 212 -19.90 -8.51 10.61
C ARG A 212 -20.48 -9.92 10.78
N ALA A 213 -19.66 -10.95 10.54
CA ALA A 213 -20.09 -12.34 10.65
C ALA A 213 -20.59 -12.66 12.07
N GLU A 214 -19.88 -12.17 13.09
CA GLU A 214 -20.25 -12.32 14.50
C GLU A 214 -21.58 -11.60 14.82
N ALA A 215 -21.73 -10.33 14.39
CA ALA A 215 -22.96 -9.56 14.63
C ALA A 215 -24.21 -10.22 14.01
N PHE A 216 -24.08 -10.83 12.84
CA PHE A 216 -25.19 -11.52 12.18
C PHE A 216 -25.45 -12.93 12.79
N ALA A 217 -24.39 -13.67 13.10
CA ALA A 217 -24.50 -15.02 13.68
C ALA A 217 -25.04 -15.03 15.11
N GLN A 218 -24.86 -13.95 15.89
CA GLN A 218 -25.43 -13.84 17.24
C GLN A 218 -26.97 -13.82 17.24
N SER A 219 -27.59 -13.43 16.13
CA SER A 219 -29.05 -13.24 16.04
C SER A 219 -29.76 -14.30 15.19
N HIS A 220 -29.04 -15.17 14.47
CA HIS A 220 -29.61 -16.11 13.50
C HIS A 220 -28.96 -17.50 13.53
N GLY A 221 -29.69 -18.52 13.06
CA GLY A 221 -29.21 -19.90 13.01
C GLY A 221 -28.13 -20.16 11.93
N PRO A 222 -27.44 -21.30 11.98
CA PRO A 222 -26.24 -21.57 11.19
C PRO A 222 -26.46 -21.50 9.66
N VAL A 223 -27.63 -21.93 9.17
CA VAL A 223 -27.96 -21.88 7.74
C VAL A 223 -28.13 -20.45 7.24
N LEU A 224 -28.74 -19.58 8.04
CA LEU A 224 -28.94 -18.17 7.70
C LEU A 224 -27.61 -17.42 7.69
N SER A 225 -26.74 -17.70 8.67
CA SER A 225 -25.40 -17.10 8.76
C SER A 225 -24.50 -17.52 7.59
N PHE A 226 -24.61 -18.77 7.14
CA PHE A 226 -23.90 -19.24 5.95
C PHE A 226 -24.32 -18.50 4.67
N ILE A 227 -25.63 -18.29 4.50
CA ILE A 227 -26.18 -17.52 3.37
C ILE A 227 -25.76 -16.04 3.46
N ASP A 228 -25.72 -15.45 4.67
CA ASP A 228 -25.21 -14.08 4.85
C ASP A 228 -23.75 -13.96 4.42
N GLY A 229 -22.88 -14.87 4.84
CA GLY A 229 -21.47 -14.90 4.44
C GLY A 229 -21.27 -14.98 2.93
N ILE A 230 -22.01 -15.86 2.24
CA ILE A 230 -21.99 -15.96 0.76
C ILE A 230 -22.50 -14.67 0.12
N SER A 231 -23.63 -14.15 0.61
CA SER A 231 -24.22 -12.92 0.07
C SER A 231 -23.31 -11.70 0.27
N ALA A 232 -22.58 -11.66 1.39
CA ALA A 232 -21.61 -10.63 1.73
C ALA A 232 -20.40 -10.68 0.78
N GLY A 233 -19.82 -11.86 0.57
CA GLY A 233 -18.69 -12.06 -0.34
C GLY A 233 -19.05 -11.73 -1.80
N ILE A 234 -20.19 -12.22 -2.28
CA ILE A 234 -20.68 -11.93 -3.63
C ILE A 234 -21.01 -10.44 -3.78
N GLY A 235 -21.70 -9.85 -2.79
CA GLY A 235 -22.05 -8.43 -2.82
C GLY A 235 -20.82 -7.53 -2.85
N TYR A 236 -19.82 -7.82 -2.02
CA TYR A 236 -18.57 -7.07 -2.00
C TYR A 236 -17.80 -7.20 -3.32
N SER A 237 -17.68 -8.42 -3.84
CA SER A 237 -17.03 -8.68 -5.12
C SER A 237 -17.73 -7.96 -6.29
N LEU A 238 -19.07 -7.96 -6.31
CA LEU A 238 -19.85 -7.29 -7.35
C LEU A 238 -19.66 -5.77 -7.31
N ILE A 239 -19.62 -5.17 -6.11
CA ILE A 239 -19.35 -3.74 -5.94
C ILE A 239 -17.94 -3.40 -6.42
N LEU A 240 -16.93 -4.20 -6.05
CA LEU A 240 -15.55 -3.98 -6.52
C LEU A 240 -15.43 -4.10 -8.04
N LEU A 241 -16.09 -5.08 -8.64
CA LEU A 241 -16.12 -5.23 -10.11
C LEU A 241 -16.81 -4.05 -10.79
N ALA A 242 -17.93 -3.55 -10.24
CA ALA A 242 -18.62 -2.39 -10.79
C ALA A 242 -17.77 -1.11 -10.69
N VAL A 243 -17.08 -0.90 -9.57
CA VAL A 243 -16.16 0.22 -9.40
C VAL A 243 -14.96 0.09 -10.34
N ALA A 244 -14.38 -1.11 -10.45
CA ALA A 244 -13.26 -1.40 -11.35
C ALA A 244 -13.64 -1.15 -12.82
N PHE A 245 -14.82 -1.60 -13.25
CA PHE A 245 -15.34 -1.37 -14.59
C PHE A 245 -15.39 0.13 -14.95
N ILE A 246 -15.97 0.96 -14.08
CA ILE A 246 -16.08 2.40 -14.31
C ILE A 246 -14.70 3.05 -14.32
N ARG A 247 -13.81 2.64 -13.40
CA ARG A 247 -12.45 3.18 -13.31
C ARG A 247 -11.57 2.77 -14.48
N GLU A 248 -11.68 1.56 -14.99
CA GLU A 248 -10.92 1.10 -16.16
C GLU A 248 -11.37 1.87 -17.41
N LEU A 249 -12.68 1.95 -17.62
CA LEU A 249 -13.28 2.59 -18.79
C LEU A 249 -12.98 4.09 -18.87
N LEU A 250 -13.11 4.82 -17.75
CA LEU A 250 -12.88 6.28 -17.72
C LEU A 250 -11.43 6.67 -17.43
N GLY A 251 -10.70 5.82 -16.69
CA GLY A 251 -9.32 6.07 -16.29
C GLY A 251 -8.32 5.75 -17.38
N PHE A 252 -8.42 4.57 -18.02
CA PHE A 252 -7.46 4.10 -19.01
C PHE A 252 -8.03 4.03 -20.44
N GLY A 253 -9.36 4.15 -20.61
CA GLY A 253 -10.01 4.00 -21.91
C GLY A 253 -10.03 2.56 -22.42
N THR A 254 -9.72 1.61 -21.54
CA THR A 254 -9.68 0.18 -21.82
C THR A 254 -10.76 -0.55 -21.04
N LEU A 255 -11.12 -1.75 -21.50
CA LEU A 255 -11.92 -2.69 -20.77
C LEU A 255 -11.33 -4.08 -20.91
N PHE A 256 -10.99 -4.73 -19.80
CA PHE A 256 -10.22 -5.98 -19.78
C PHE A 256 -8.94 -5.91 -20.64
N GLY A 257 -8.29 -4.74 -20.68
CA GLY A 257 -7.09 -4.50 -21.50
C GLY A 257 -7.33 -4.28 -23.00
N LEU A 258 -8.59 -4.30 -23.47
CA LEU A 258 -8.95 -3.94 -24.85
C LEU A 258 -9.29 -2.45 -24.93
N ARG A 259 -8.71 -1.71 -25.88
CA ARG A 259 -8.98 -0.28 -26.07
C ARG A 259 -10.35 -0.10 -26.71
N VAL A 260 -11.33 0.35 -25.92
CA VAL A 260 -12.74 0.53 -26.35
C VAL A 260 -13.01 1.97 -26.78
N MET A 261 -12.29 2.94 -26.20
CA MET A 261 -12.52 4.37 -26.47
C MET A 261 -11.81 4.83 -27.77
N PRO A 262 -12.38 5.84 -28.49
CA PRO A 262 -11.79 6.38 -29.71
C PRO A 262 -10.42 7.02 -29.48
N GLU A 263 -9.60 7.14 -30.53
CA GLU A 263 -8.23 7.69 -30.46
C GLU A 263 -8.14 9.13 -29.92
N GLY A 264 -9.25 9.88 -29.89
CA GLY A 264 -9.33 11.23 -29.31
C GLY A 264 -9.76 11.30 -27.83
N PHE A 265 -9.96 10.17 -27.14
CA PHE A 265 -10.35 10.18 -25.73
C PHE A 265 -9.15 10.50 -24.83
N THR A 266 -9.27 11.57 -24.04
CA THR A 266 -8.29 11.91 -23.01
C THR A 266 -8.61 11.12 -21.73
N PRO A 267 -7.71 10.26 -21.24
CA PRO A 267 -7.96 9.48 -20.04
C PRO A 267 -8.06 10.38 -18.81
N TRP A 268 -9.04 10.12 -17.94
CA TRP A 268 -9.27 10.96 -16.76
C TRP A 268 -8.38 10.48 -15.60
N VAL A 269 -7.27 11.18 -15.38
CA VAL A 269 -6.31 10.88 -14.30
C VAL A 269 -7.00 10.78 -12.93
N ILE A 270 -8.01 11.62 -12.69
CA ILE A 270 -8.77 11.60 -11.44
C ILE A 270 -9.50 10.28 -11.18
N MET A 271 -9.87 9.51 -12.22
CA MET A 271 -10.54 8.21 -12.11
C MET A 271 -9.59 7.05 -11.78
N ILE A 272 -8.28 7.25 -11.97
CA ILE A 272 -7.26 6.28 -11.59
C ILE A 272 -6.92 6.44 -10.10
N MET A 273 -7.03 7.64 -9.53
CA MET A 273 -6.69 7.90 -8.14
C MET A 273 -7.75 7.40 -7.13
N ALA A 274 -7.32 7.15 -5.89
CA ALA A 274 -8.17 6.63 -4.81
C ALA A 274 -9.48 7.41 -4.54
N PRO A 275 -9.55 8.77 -4.63
CA PRO A 275 -10.78 9.52 -4.39
C PRO A 275 -11.96 9.13 -5.29
N SER A 276 -11.68 8.71 -6.54
CA SER A 276 -12.72 8.32 -7.51
C SER A 276 -13.56 7.13 -7.04
N ALA A 277 -12.93 6.15 -6.39
CA ALA A 277 -13.63 4.96 -5.90
C ALA A 277 -14.70 5.33 -4.87
N PHE A 278 -14.46 6.33 -4.03
CA PHE A 278 -15.43 6.81 -3.05
C PHE A 278 -16.61 7.52 -3.70
N PHE A 279 -16.36 8.36 -4.72
CA PHE A 279 -17.43 9.01 -5.47
C PHE A 279 -18.30 8.01 -6.23
N ILE A 280 -17.68 7.03 -6.89
CA ILE A 280 -18.38 5.97 -7.62
C ILE A 280 -19.20 5.12 -6.64
N LEU A 281 -18.61 4.70 -5.52
CA LEU A 281 -19.33 3.94 -4.49
C LEU A 281 -20.49 4.74 -3.90
N GLY A 282 -20.30 6.03 -3.62
CA GLY A 282 -21.36 6.93 -3.15
C GLY A 282 -22.51 7.05 -4.14
N ALA A 283 -22.22 7.16 -5.45
CA ALA A 283 -23.22 7.17 -6.51
C ALA A 283 -23.96 5.84 -6.62
N ILE A 284 -23.24 4.70 -6.57
CA ILE A 284 -23.84 3.36 -6.58
C ILE A 284 -24.79 3.18 -5.39
N ILE A 285 -24.38 3.58 -4.17
CA ILE A 285 -25.22 3.49 -2.97
C ILE A 285 -26.46 4.36 -3.12
N TRP A 286 -26.32 5.57 -3.66
CA TRP A 286 -27.46 6.47 -3.87
C TRP A 286 -28.48 5.89 -4.85
N ILE A 287 -28.02 5.33 -5.98
CA ILE A 287 -28.86 4.66 -6.98
C ILE A 287 -29.51 3.39 -6.40
N ALA A 288 -28.77 2.60 -5.63
CA ALA A 288 -29.31 1.38 -5.03
C ALA A 288 -30.36 1.68 -3.95
N ARG A 289 -30.20 2.76 -3.18
CA ARG A 289 -31.15 3.12 -2.10
C ARG A 289 -32.36 3.92 -2.55
N THR A 290 -32.29 4.65 -3.65
CA THR A 290 -33.43 5.45 -4.16
C THR A 290 -34.72 4.64 -4.41
N PRO A 291 -34.69 3.45 -5.03
CA PRO A 291 -35.92 2.67 -5.28
C PRO A 291 -36.47 1.95 -4.03
N ILE A 292 -35.62 1.58 -3.06
CA ILE A 292 -36.03 0.88 -1.83
C ILE A 292 -36.87 1.78 -0.91
N VAL A 293 -36.62 3.09 -0.94
CA VAL A 293 -37.34 4.08 -0.14
C VAL A 293 -38.71 4.44 -0.72
N LYS A 294 -38.92 4.31 -2.05
CA LYS A 294 -40.22 4.56 -2.69
C LYS A 294 -41.26 3.47 -2.42
N LYS A 295 -40.86 2.30 -1.91
CA LYS A 295 -41.73 1.14 -1.64
C LYS A 295 -42.15 1.02 -0.17
N LYS A 296 -41.90 2.03 0.67
CA LYS A 296 -42.30 2.07 2.08
C LYS A 296 -43.18 3.27 2.35
#